data_AF-W2TC08-F1
#
_entry.id   AF-W2TC08-F1
#
_cell.length_a   1.000
_cell.length_b   1.000
_cell.length_c   1.000
_cell.angle_alpha   90.00
_cell.angle_beta   90.00
_cell.angle_gamma   90.00
#
_symmetry.space_group_name_H-M   'P 1'
#
loop_
_entity.id
_entity.type
_entity.pdbx_description
1 polymer ?
#
loop_
_entity_poly.entity_id
_entity_poly.type
_entity_poly.pdbx_seq_one_letter_code
_entity_poly.pdbx_strand_id
1 'polypeptide(L)'
;MANVRRKSEICLSGPTADDWEDGYLIIKTKSDRYNLYVQFDEYYLPLLHYVKDTLFTKFEVQNLLGLTHKSSYNLYLYLTSWHNANYLLNKHNVSKSELPKVFNLKEGQYWRNWGTDRAKFDWAHFEKRCLWPAIEDINSNPNCDMSILHCQKIKDPKNMKTVLGYTFEWLYQHPDGTQKIRGETRAVPDPTG
;
A
#
# COMPACT_ATOMS: atom_id res chain seq x y z
N MET A 1 11.58 22.64 -6.55
CA MET A 1 11.89 21.25 -6.12
C MET A 1 11.18 20.99 -4.80
N ALA A 2 10.49 19.85 -4.67
CA ALA A 2 9.94 19.43 -3.38
C ALA A 2 11.09 19.33 -2.37
N ASN A 3 10.91 19.84 -1.16
CA ASN A 3 11.95 19.80 -0.12
C ASN A 3 12.07 18.37 0.41
N VAL A 4 12.89 17.55 -0.26
CA VAL A 4 13.07 16.12 0.02
C VAL A 4 13.47 15.87 1.48
N ARG A 5 14.32 16.74 2.05
CA ARG A 5 14.67 16.71 3.47
C ARG A 5 13.45 16.85 4.37
N ARG A 6 12.56 17.81 4.12
CA ARG A 6 11.32 17.96 4.94
C ARG A 6 10.39 16.75 4.85
N LYS A 7 10.48 15.96 3.78
CA LYS A 7 9.69 14.73 3.64
C LYS A 7 10.34 13.51 4.32
N SER A 8 11.54 13.66 4.84
CA SER A 8 12.30 12.60 5.51
C SER A 8 12.37 12.82 7.01
N GLU A 9 11.45 13.59 7.59
CA GLU A 9 11.38 13.82 9.03
C GLU A 9 11.09 12.50 9.75
N ILE A 10 11.85 12.24 10.81
CA ILE A 10 11.66 11.15 11.75
C ILE A 10 11.22 11.80 13.05
N CYS A 11 10.05 11.41 13.54
CA CYS A 11 9.56 11.78 14.86
C CYS A 11 9.32 10.50 15.65
N LEU A 12 10.21 10.21 16.59
CA LEU A 12 10.06 9.13 17.55
C LEU A 12 9.61 9.75 18.87
N SER A 13 8.39 9.46 19.27
CA SER A 13 7.85 9.92 20.55
C SER A 13 7.90 8.78 21.56
N GLY A 14 8.50 9.02 22.72
CA GLY A 14 8.50 8.08 23.82
C GLY A 14 7.77 8.63 25.05
N PRO A 15 7.53 7.77 26.07
CA PRO A 15 6.77 8.13 27.27
C PRO A 15 7.52 9.10 28.18
N THR A 16 8.84 9.28 28.02
CA THR A 16 9.65 10.20 28.82
C THR A 16 10.41 11.21 27.95
N ALA A 17 10.92 12.27 28.60
CA ALA A 17 11.72 13.31 27.97
C ALA A 17 13.10 12.81 27.47
N ASP A 18 13.49 11.58 27.80
CA ASP A 18 14.72 10.95 27.31
C ASP A 18 14.44 9.92 26.20
N ASP A 19 13.15 9.65 25.92
CA ASP A 19 12.70 8.65 24.93
C ASP A 19 12.13 9.30 23.65
N TRP A 20 12.27 10.62 23.47
CA TRP A 20 11.85 11.30 22.25
C TRP A 20 13.07 11.74 21.42
N GLU A 21 12.98 11.56 20.12
CA GLU A 21 14.03 11.89 19.16
C GLU A 21 13.38 12.39 17.86
N ASP A 22 13.73 13.61 17.47
CA ASP A 22 13.26 14.24 16.24
C ASP A 22 14.47 14.55 15.34
N GLY A 23 14.37 14.18 14.08
CA GLY A 23 15.42 14.50 13.12
C GLY A 23 15.02 14.25 11.67
N TYR A 24 16.02 14.17 10.80
CA TYR A 24 15.81 13.96 9.37
C TYR A 24 16.66 12.80 8.89
N LEU A 25 16.02 11.82 8.26
CA LEU A 25 16.71 10.69 7.63
C LEU A 25 17.66 11.17 6.51
N ILE A 26 17.29 12.23 5.77
CA ILE A 26 18.11 12.84 4.73
C ILE A 26 18.57 14.21 5.20
N ILE A 27 19.88 14.36 5.43
CA ILE A 27 20.49 15.60 5.93
C ILE A 27 20.98 16.52 4.80
N LYS A 28 21.29 15.95 3.63
CA LYS A 28 21.79 16.72 2.48
C LYS A 28 21.18 16.22 1.18
N THR A 29 20.87 17.16 0.30
CA THR A 29 20.46 16.86 -1.07
C THR A 29 21.24 17.74 -2.05
N LYS A 30 21.67 17.16 -3.16
CA LYS A 30 22.28 17.85 -4.30
C LYS A 30 21.67 17.26 -5.56
N SER A 31 21.47 18.06 -6.59
CA SER A 31 21.06 17.57 -7.90
C SER A 31 21.95 18.14 -8.99
N ASP A 32 22.03 17.42 -10.09
CA ASP A 32 22.48 17.95 -11.38
C ASP A 32 21.41 17.71 -12.45
N ARG A 33 21.77 17.78 -13.73
CA ARG A 33 20.82 17.64 -14.84
C ARG A 33 20.12 16.27 -14.90
N TYR A 34 20.75 15.20 -14.41
CA TYR A 34 20.27 13.83 -14.54
C TYR A 34 20.23 13.07 -13.22
N ASN A 35 20.91 13.57 -12.18
CA ASN A 35 21.12 12.84 -10.94
C ASN A 35 20.58 13.59 -9.73
N LEU A 36 20.09 12.81 -8.76
CA LEU A 36 19.82 13.27 -7.40
C LEU A 36 20.78 12.55 -6.46
N TYR A 37 21.55 13.33 -5.71
CA TYR A 37 22.44 12.87 -4.66
C TYR A 37 21.80 13.17 -3.31
N VAL A 38 21.68 12.15 -2.46
CA VAL A 38 21.16 12.27 -1.10
C VAL A 38 22.20 11.75 -0.11
N GLN A 39 22.36 12.44 1.02
CA GLN A 39 23.16 11.98 2.14
C GLN A 39 22.21 11.64 3.28
N PHE A 40 22.27 10.39 3.72
CA PHE A 40 21.55 9.90 4.89
C PHE A 40 22.26 10.33 6.17
N ASP A 41 21.51 10.55 7.23
CA ASP A 41 22.10 10.69 8.56
C ASP A 41 22.64 9.33 9.02
N GLU A 42 23.93 9.29 9.36
CA GLU A 42 24.59 8.08 9.85
C GLU A 42 23.99 7.58 11.16
N TYR A 43 23.45 8.49 11.97
CA TYR A 43 22.81 8.15 13.24
C TYR A 43 21.57 7.26 13.05
N TYR A 44 20.80 7.48 11.98
CA TYR A 44 19.61 6.68 11.67
C TYR A 44 19.90 5.46 10.77
N LEU A 45 21.13 5.28 10.26
CA LEU A 45 21.49 4.12 9.43
C LEU A 45 21.33 2.77 10.17
N PRO A 46 21.74 2.62 11.45
CA PRO A 46 21.47 1.39 12.20
C PRO A 46 19.97 1.13 12.35
N LEU A 47 19.16 2.17 12.48
CA LEU A 47 17.70 2.06 12.50
C LEU A 47 17.20 1.51 11.16
N LEU A 48 17.68 2.04 10.03
CA LEU A 48 17.38 1.46 8.72
C LEU A 48 17.79 -0.01 8.60
N HIS A 49 18.89 -0.42 9.24
CA HIS A 49 19.35 -1.82 9.26
C HIS A 49 18.51 -2.73 10.16
N TYR A 50 18.12 -2.28 11.36
CA TYR A 50 17.34 -3.06 12.33
C TYR A 50 15.84 -3.11 11.96
N VAL A 51 15.28 -1.97 11.56
CA VAL A 51 13.89 -1.81 11.12
C VAL A 51 13.67 -2.46 9.75
N LYS A 52 14.75 -2.70 8.98
CA LYS A 52 14.75 -3.49 7.74
C LYS A 52 13.98 -4.80 7.92
N ASP A 53 14.15 -5.50 9.04
CA ASP A 53 13.71 -6.90 9.10
C ASP A 53 12.37 -7.12 9.80
N THR A 54 11.78 -6.10 10.43
CA THR A 54 10.58 -6.27 11.26
C THR A 54 9.49 -5.22 11.13
N LEU A 55 9.76 -4.02 10.59
CA LEU A 55 8.86 -2.86 10.71
C LEU A 55 8.60 -2.09 9.41
N PHE A 56 9.23 -2.48 8.29
CA PHE A 56 9.03 -1.84 6.98
C PHE A 56 8.35 -2.75 5.96
N THR A 57 7.58 -2.11 5.08
CA THR A 57 7.07 -2.69 3.84
C THR A 57 8.20 -2.79 2.82
N LYS A 58 8.60 -4.02 2.45
CA LYS A 58 9.57 -4.29 1.38
C LYS A 58 8.85 -4.65 0.10
N PHE A 59 9.30 -4.08 -1.01
CA PHE A 59 8.89 -4.46 -2.36
C PHE A 59 10.05 -4.17 -3.33
N GLU A 60 10.11 -4.90 -4.42
CA GLU A 60 11.07 -4.61 -5.49
C GLU A 60 10.48 -3.55 -6.41
N VAL A 61 11.27 -2.54 -6.78
CA VAL A 61 10.78 -1.45 -7.65
C VAL A 61 10.28 -1.99 -9.00
N GLN A 62 10.89 -3.08 -9.47
CA GLN A 62 10.46 -3.76 -10.69
C GLN A 62 9.00 -4.24 -10.63
N ASN A 63 8.50 -4.58 -9.44
CA ASN A 63 7.12 -5.06 -9.27
C ASN A 63 6.07 -3.95 -9.46
N LEU A 64 6.53 -2.70 -9.47
CA LEU A 64 5.72 -1.52 -9.74
C LEU A 64 5.88 -1.01 -11.17
N LEU A 65 6.87 -1.51 -11.91
CA LEU A 65 7.07 -1.13 -13.31
C LEU A 65 5.89 -1.63 -14.14
N GLY A 66 5.27 -0.70 -14.87
CA GLY A 66 4.12 -1.00 -15.72
C GLY A 66 2.76 -0.77 -15.06
N LEU A 67 2.68 -0.48 -13.75
CA LEU A 67 1.42 -0.01 -13.16
C LEU A 67 1.07 1.38 -13.75
N THR A 68 -0.07 1.45 -14.41
CA THR A 68 -0.48 2.62 -15.20
C THR A 68 -1.27 3.63 -14.38
N HIS A 69 -1.88 3.21 -13.26
CA HIS A 69 -2.66 4.10 -12.41
C HIS A 69 -2.03 4.33 -11.04
N LYS A 70 -2.06 5.59 -10.59
CA LYS A 70 -1.63 5.97 -9.23
C LYS A 70 -2.40 5.21 -8.15
N SER A 71 -3.67 4.88 -8.39
CA SER A 71 -4.49 4.07 -7.48
C SER A 71 -3.96 2.64 -7.35
N SER A 72 -3.45 2.04 -8.41
CA SER A 72 -2.82 0.71 -8.40
C SER A 72 -1.57 0.72 -7.54
N TYR A 73 -0.70 1.71 -7.75
CA TYR A 73 0.50 1.91 -6.94
C TYR A 73 0.16 2.02 -5.45
N ASN A 74 -0.81 2.87 -5.08
CA ASN A 74 -1.16 3.05 -3.67
C ASN A 74 -1.81 1.80 -3.07
N LEU A 75 -2.69 1.11 -3.82
CA LEU A 75 -3.32 -0.12 -3.37
C LEU A 75 -2.29 -1.23 -3.17
N TYR A 76 -1.37 -1.41 -4.11
CA TYR A 76 -0.27 -2.36 -3.98
C TYR A 76 0.52 -2.09 -2.70
N LEU A 77 1.06 -0.88 -2.53
CA LEU A 77 1.86 -0.53 -1.35
C LEU A 77 1.09 -0.75 -0.04
N TYR A 78 -0.19 -0.41 -0.03
CA TYR A 78 -1.04 -0.63 1.13
C TYR A 78 -1.16 -2.12 1.45
N LEU A 79 -1.50 -2.97 0.47
CA LEU A 79 -1.62 -4.41 0.70
C LEU A 79 -0.27 -5.06 1.05
N THR A 80 0.85 -4.59 0.47
CA THR A 80 2.20 -5.02 0.87
C THR A 80 2.47 -4.69 2.34
N SER A 81 2.00 -3.55 2.85
CA SER A 81 2.21 -3.17 4.25
C SER A 81 1.49 -4.08 5.25
N TRP A 82 0.42 -4.75 4.82
CA TRP A 82 -0.32 -5.73 5.60
C TRP A 82 0.09 -7.17 5.33
N HIS A 83 1.06 -7.39 4.45
CA HIS A 83 1.51 -8.72 4.10
C HIS A 83 2.20 -9.39 5.29
N ASN A 84 1.81 -10.64 5.54
CA ASN A 84 2.48 -11.50 6.49
C ASN A 84 3.00 -12.74 5.76
N ALA A 85 4.33 -12.84 5.69
CA ALA A 85 5.02 -13.91 4.99
C ALA A 85 4.75 -15.33 5.55
N ASN A 86 4.16 -15.43 6.75
CA ASN A 86 3.75 -16.71 7.31
C ASN A 86 2.44 -17.24 6.69
N TYR A 87 1.68 -16.38 5.99
CA TYR A 87 0.42 -16.74 5.37
C TYR A 87 0.52 -16.67 3.85
N LEU A 88 0.13 -17.78 3.21
CA LEU A 88 -0.01 -17.86 1.76
C LEU A 88 -1.10 -16.91 1.25
N LEU A 89 -2.27 -16.96 1.89
CA LEU A 89 -3.40 -16.08 1.62
C LEU A 89 -3.44 -14.99 2.68
N ASN A 90 -3.34 -13.75 2.24
CA ASN A 90 -3.48 -12.58 3.10
C ASN A 90 -4.88 -12.02 2.97
N LYS A 91 -5.43 -11.54 4.09
CA LYS A 91 -6.78 -10.98 4.15
C LYS A 91 -6.79 -9.74 5.02
N HIS A 92 -7.40 -8.67 4.52
CA HIS A 92 -7.47 -7.42 5.27
C HIS A 92 -8.74 -6.63 4.95
N ASN A 93 -9.31 -6.02 5.98
CA ASN A 93 -10.52 -5.20 5.87
C ASN A 93 -10.14 -3.72 5.86
N VAL A 94 -10.62 -2.99 4.86
CA VAL A 94 -10.47 -1.54 4.73
C VAL A 94 -11.82 -0.89 4.95
N SER A 95 -11.93 -0.06 5.98
CA SER A 95 -13.15 0.70 6.25
C SER A 95 -13.34 1.83 5.24
N LYS A 96 -14.58 2.30 5.07
CA LYS A 96 -14.93 3.46 4.23
C LYS A 96 -14.10 4.69 4.57
N SER A 97 -13.84 4.91 5.86
CA SER A 97 -13.01 6.03 6.36
C SER A 97 -11.55 5.94 5.95
N GLU A 98 -11.05 4.74 5.67
CA GLU A 98 -9.65 4.53 5.27
C GLU A 98 -9.44 4.63 3.76
N LEU A 99 -10.49 4.45 2.95
CA LEU A 99 -10.40 4.50 1.48
C LEU A 99 -9.69 5.77 0.95
N PRO A 100 -9.95 6.98 1.48
CA PRO A 100 -9.20 8.17 1.05
C PRO A 100 -7.70 8.06 1.27
N LYS A 101 -7.28 7.46 2.40
CA LYS A 101 -5.86 7.23 2.71
C LYS A 101 -5.26 6.15 1.80
N VAL A 102 -5.93 5.01 1.68
CA VAL A 102 -5.46 3.86 0.87
C VAL A 102 -5.24 4.24 -0.59
N PHE A 103 -6.19 4.98 -1.18
CA PHE A 103 -6.12 5.33 -2.60
C PHE A 103 -5.52 6.72 -2.85
N ASN A 104 -5.09 7.42 -1.80
CA ASN A 104 -4.58 8.81 -1.85
C ASN A 104 -5.56 9.75 -2.57
N LEU A 105 -6.82 9.69 -2.15
CA LEU A 105 -7.92 10.47 -2.73
C LEU A 105 -7.87 11.90 -2.23
N LYS A 106 -8.26 12.83 -3.11
CA LYS A 106 -8.51 14.22 -2.69
C LYS A 106 -9.77 14.29 -1.83
N GLU A 107 -9.84 15.33 -1.00
CA GLU A 107 -11.04 15.63 -0.23
C GLU A 107 -12.27 15.75 -1.15
N GLY A 108 -13.37 15.09 -0.77
CA GLY A 108 -14.60 15.04 -1.58
C GLY A 108 -14.53 14.21 -2.87
N GLN A 109 -13.39 13.62 -3.22
CA GLN A 109 -13.29 12.78 -4.40
C GLN A 109 -14.18 11.54 -4.27
N TYR A 110 -14.98 11.27 -5.30
CA TYR A 110 -16.02 10.24 -5.29
C TYR A 110 -17.12 10.45 -4.23
N TRP A 111 -17.36 11.68 -3.80
CA TRP A 111 -18.55 12.02 -3.01
C TRP A 111 -19.57 12.75 -3.89
N ARG A 112 -20.85 12.40 -3.73
CA ARG A 112 -21.98 13.19 -4.24
C ARG A 112 -22.33 14.26 -3.21
N ASN A 113 -22.64 15.46 -3.70
CA ASN A 113 -23.03 16.61 -2.87
C ASN A 113 -22.00 16.92 -1.77
N TRP A 114 -20.70 16.79 -2.09
CA TRP A 114 -19.63 17.12 -1.15
C TRP A 114 -19.76 18.56 -0.63
N GLY A 115 -19.42 18.78 0.64
CA GLY A 115 -19.54 20.09 1.29
C GLY A 115 -20.96 20.44 1.77
N THR A 116 -21.91 19.48 1.71
CA THR A 116 -23.27 19.65 2.21
C THR A 116 -23.61 18.59 3.27
N ASP A 117 -24.68 18.82 4.03
CA ASP A 117 -25.28 17.85 4.97
C ASP A 117 -25.74 16.55 4.29
N ARG A 118 -25.95 16.59 2.96
CA ARG A 118 -26.37 15.45 2.13
C ARG A 118 -25.20 14.72 1.46
N ALA A 119 -23.96 15.02 1.85
CA ALA A 119 -22.78 14.39 1.28
C ALA A 119 -22.83 12.86 1.44
N LYS A 120 -22.67 12.12 0.33
CA LYS A 120 -22.66 10.65 0.34
C LYS A 120 -21.58 10.11 -0.58
N PHE A 121 -20.79 9.16 -0.08
CA PHE A 121 -19.80 8.47 -0.90
C PHE A 121 -20.48 7.73 -2.06
N ASP A 122 -19.94 7.91 -3.25
CA ASP A 122 -20.39 7.31 -4.49
C ASP A 122 -19.58 6.04 -4.78
N TRP A 123 -20.06 4.93 -4.21
CA TRP A 123 -19.43 3.63 -4.37
C TRP A 123 -19.30 3.23 -5.85
N ALA A 124 -20.33 3.45 -6.67
CA ALA A 124 -20.30 3.04 -8.07
C ALA A 124 -19.26 3.84 -8.87
N HIS A 125 -19.16 5.14 -8.61
CA HIS A 125 -18.17 5.98 -9.25
C HIS A 125 -16.73 5.63 -8.80
N PHE A 126 -16.53 5.45 -7.49
CA PHE A 126 -15.26 4.99 -6.93
C PHE A 126 -14.83 3.63 -7.52
N GLU A 127 -15.75 2.68 -7.61
CA GLU A 127 -15.51 1.35 -8.16
C GLU A 127 -15.06 1.40 -9.61
N LYS A 128 -15.81 2.12 -10.44
CA LYS A 128 -15.56 2.23 -11.88
C LYS A 128 -14.26 2.95 -12.21
N ARG A 129 -13.85 3.92 -11.40
CA ARG A 129 -12.75 4.84 -11.73
C ARG A 129 -11.48 4.64 -10.92
N CYS A 130 -11.55 3.90 -9.82
CA CYS A 130 -10.45 3.77 -8.87
C CYS A 130 -10.21 2.31 -8.52
N LEU A 131 -11.18 1.63 -7.91
CA LEU A 131 -10.98 0.30 -7.34
C LEU A 131 -10.75 -0.77 -8.40
N TRP A 132 -11.69 -0.93 -9.34
CA TRP A 132 -11.59 -1.99 -10.35
C TRP A 132 -10.44 -1.78 -11.33
N PRO A 133 -10.20 -0.56 -11.84
CA PRO A 133 -9.00 -0.31 -12.64
C PRO A 133 -7.70 -0.60 -11.89
N ALA A 134 -7.63 -0.31 -10.58
CA ALA A 134 -6.43 -0.60 -9.79
C ALA A 134 -6.19 -2.10 -9.62
N ILE A 135 -7.25 -2.87 -9.37
CA ILE A 135 -7.15 -4.34 -9.23
C ILE A 135 -6.79 -4.97 -10.58
N GLU A 136 -7.40 -4.52 -11.68
CA GLU A 136 -7.11 -5.00 -13.03
C GLU A 136 -5.66 -4.71 -13.42
N ASP A 137 -5.18 -3.50 -13.18
CA ASP A 137 -3.80 -3.08 -13.47
C ASP A 137 -2.77 -3.87 -12.63
N ILE A 138 -3.08 -4.19 -11.36
CA ILE A 138 -2.22 -5.08 -10.54
C ILE A 138 -2.22 -6.51 -11.11
N ASN A 139 -3.40 -7.10 -11.31
CA ASN A 139 -3.52 -8.52 -11.66
C ASN A 139 -3.10 -8.83 -13.10
N SER A 140 -3.14 -7.85 -14.01
CA SER A 140 -2.75 -8.03 -15.41
C SER A 140 -1.29 -7.66 -15.69
N ASN A 141 -0.61 -6.99 -14.75
CA ASN A 141 0.78 -6.58 -14.95
C ASN A 141 1.73 -7.76 -14.69
N PRO A 142 2.47 -8.24 -15.71
CA PRO A 142 3.36 -9.39 -15.58
C PRO A 142 4.57 -9.14 -14.67
N ASN A 143 4.89 -7.87 -14.40
CA ASN A 143 5.95 -7.53 -13.46
C ASN A 143 5.44 -7.54 -12.01
N CYS A 144 4.13 -7.45 -11.78
CA CYS A 144 3.58 -7.37 -10.43
C CYS A 144 3.57 -8.75 -9.78
N ASP A 145 4.22 -8.86 -8.63
CA ASP A 145 4.31 -10.09 -7.84
C ASP A 145 3.06 -10.31 -6.96
N MET A 146 2.02 -9.49 -7.09
CA MET A 146 0.80 -9.58 -6.30
C MET A 146 -0.38 -10.01 -7.17
N SER A 147 -1.22 -10.88 -6.62
CA SER A 147 -2.54 -11.17 -7.19
C SER A 147 -3.63 -10.99 -6.16
N ILE A 148 -4.54 -10.07 -6.44
CA ILE A 148 -5.75 -9.82 -5.66
C ILE A 148 -6.83 -10.80 -6.16
N LEU A 149 -7.12 -11.80 -5.33
CA LEU A 149 -8.06 -12.86 -5.66
C LEU A 149 -9.50 -12.43 -5.45
N HIS A 150 -9.76 -11.75 -4.33
CA HIS A 150 -11.09 -11.29 -3.96
C HIS A 150 -11.07 -9.87 -3.41
N CYS A 151 -12.08 -9.10 -3.79
CA CYS A 151 -12.40 -7.82 -3.18
C CYS A 151 -13.92 -7.74 -2.99
N GLN A 152 -14.38 -7.77 -1.75
CA GLN A 152 -15.80 -7.88 -1.42
C GLN A 152 -16.25 -6.71 -0.55
N LYS A 153 -17.45 -6.18 -0.83
CA LYS A 153 -18.05 -5.14 0.00
C LYS A 153 -18.37 -5.69 1.39
N ILE A 154 -17.87 -5.01 2.42
CA ILE A 154 -18.32 -5.22 3.80
C ILE A 154 -19.65 -4.48 3.97
N LYS A 155 -20.69 -5.19 4.40
CA LYS A 155 -22.03 -4.63 4.64
C LYS A 155 -22.30 -4.51 6.13
N ASP A 156 -23.07 -3.51 6.51
CA ASP A 156 -23.55 -3.37 7.89
C ASP A 156 -24.43 -4.59 8.24
N PRO A 157 -24.08 -5.38 9.27
CA PRO A 157 -24.83 -6.57 9.63
C PRO A 157 -26.28 -6.26 10.07
N LYS A 158 -26.55 -5.04 10.55
CA LYS A 158 -27.89 -4.60 10.92
C LYS A 158 -28.69 -4.12 9.71
N ASN A 159 -28.00 -3.61 8.70
CA ASN A 159 -28.60 -3.05 7.50
C ASN A 159 -27.76 -3.44 6.27
N MET A 160 -28.06 -4.61 5.72
CA MET A 160 -27.36 -5.25 4.59
C MET A 160 -27.30 -4.42 3.29
N LYS A 161 -27.90 -3.22 3.27
CA LYS A 161 -27.80 -2.25 2.16
C LYS A 161 -26.65 -1.27 2.34
N THR A 162 -26.24 -0.97 3.58
CA THR A 162 -25.18 -0.02 3.86
C THR A 162 -23.83 -0.69 3.69
N VAL A 163 -22.98 -0.10 2.85
CA VAL A 163 -21.59 -0.55 2.66
C VAL A 163 -20.69 0.17 3.65
N LEU A 164 -19.88 -0.60 4.37
CA LEU A 164 -18.93 -0.15 5.38
C LEU A 164 -17.48 -0.09 4.90
N GLY A 165 -17.15 -0.75 3.79
CA GLY A 165 -15.78 -0.86 3.30
C GLY A 165 -15.59 -2.06 2.37
N TYR A 166 -14.36 -2.55 2.27
CA TYR A 166 -13.99 -3.72 1.48
C TYR A 166 -13.10 -4.69 2.25
N THR A 167 -13.27 -5.97 1.98
CA THR A 167 -12.33 -7.03 2.34
C THR A 167 -11.51 -7.37 1.11
N PHE A 168 -10.18 -7.30 1.23
CA PHE A 168 -9.23 -7.73 0.20
C PHE A 168 -8.61 -9.07 0.59
N GLU A 169 -8.49 -9.96 -0.38
CA GLU A 169 -7.76 -11.22 -0.26
C GLU A 169 -6.75 -11.33 -1.41
N TRP A 170 -5.48 -11.54 -1.07
CA TRP A 170 -4.39 -11.54 -2.04
C TRP A 170 -3.27 -12.51 -1.66
N LEU A 171 -2.44 -12.85 -2.65
CA LEU A 171 -1.23 -13.63 -2.49
C LEU A 171 -0.08 -13.00 -3.28
N TYR A 172 1.15 -13.40 -2.95
CA TYR A 172 2.31 -13.11 -3.77
C TYR A 172 2.60 -14.28 -4.70
N GLN A 173 2.86 -13.97 -5.97
CA GLN A 173 3.31 -14.92 -6.99
C GLN A 173 4.82 -14.82 -7.13
N HIS A 174 5.51 -15.96 -7.18
CA HIS A 174 6.90 -15.97 -7.59
C HIS A 174 7.04 -15.92 -9.12
N PRO A 175 8.14 -15.36 -9.65
CA PRO A 175 8.39 -15.28 -11.09
C PRO A 175 8.39 -16.63 -11.83
N ASP A 176 8.60 -17.74 -11.10
CA ASP A 176 8.59 -19.11 -11.62
C ASP A 176 7.21 -19.78 -11.54
N GLY A 177 6.16 -19.04 -11.18
CA GLY A 177 4.81 -19.56 -11.01
C GLY A 177 4.66 -20.48 -9.80
N THR A 178 5.56 -20.40 -8.82
CA THR A 178 5.49 -21.17 -7.58
C THR A 178 4.96 -20.33 -6.42
N GLN A 179 4.50 -21.01 -5.37
CA GLN A 179 4.10 -20.40 -4.10
C GLN A 179 5.10 -20.81 -3.02
N LYS A 180 5.64 -19.85 -2.25
CA LYS A 180 6.39 -20.20 -1.02
C LYS A 180 5.41 -20.58 0.07
N ILE A 181 5.52 -21.81 0.54
CA ILE A 181 4.96 -22.22 1.82
C ILE A 181 6.15 -22.63 2.68
N ARG A 182 6.42 -21.85 3.75
CA ARG A 182 7.28 -22.30 4.85
C ARG A 182 8.69 -22.76 4.42
N GLY A 183 9.43 -21.91 3.71
CA GLY A 183 10.80 -22.24 3.27
C GLY A 183 10.90 -23.33 2.19
N GLU A 184 9.77 -23.88 1.73
CA GLU A 184 9.69 -24.81 0.62
C GLU A 184 8.93 -24.17 -0.55
N THR A 185 9.52 -24.29 -1.74
CA THR A 185 8.94 -23.85 -3.01
C THR A 185 8.06 -24.97 -3.55
N ARG A 186 6.77 -24.70 -3.84
CA ARG A 186 5.87 -25.67 -4.49
C ARG A 186 5.22 -25.08 -5.74
N ALA A 187 5.12 -25.90 -6.79
CA ALA A 187 4.44 -25.55 -8.03
C ALA A 187 2.96 -25.28 -7.80
N VAL A 188 2.40 -24.29 -8.51
CA VAL A 188 0.97 -24.01 -8.52
C VAL A 188 0.24 -25.16 -9.23
N PRO A 189 -0.76 -25.80 -8.59
CA PRO A 189 -1.61 -26.74 -9.29
C PRO A 189 -2.49 -26.00 -10.30
N ASP A 190 -2.57 -26.57 -11.49
CA ASP A 190 -3.40 -26.11 -12.60
C ASP A 190 -4.86 -25.95 -12.13
N PRO A 191 -5.49 -24.78 -12.30
CA PRO A 191 -6.88 -24.55 -11.90
C PRO A 191 -7.91 -25.37 -12.72
N THR A 192 -7.48 -26.20 -13.67
CA THR A 192 -8.34 -27.08 -14.48
C THR A 192 -8.26 -28.58 -14.16
N GLY A 193 -7.70 -28.96 -13.01
CA GLY A 193 -7.70 -30.35 -12.50
C GLY A 193 -8.92 -30.73 -11.66
#